data_AF-A0A077R4Z1-F1
#
_entry.id   AF-A0A077R4Z1-F1
#
_cell.length_a   1.000
_cell.length_b   1.000
_cell.length_c   1.000
_cell.angle_alpha   90.00
_cell.angle_beta   90.00
_cell.angle_gamma   90.00
#
_symmetry.space_group_name_H-M   'P 1'
#
loop_
_entity.id
_entity.type
_entity.pdbx_description
1 polymer ?
#
loop_
_entity_poly.entity_id
_entity_poly.type
_entity_poly.pdbx_seq_one_letter_code
_entity_poly.pdbx_strand_id
1 'polypeptide(L)'
;MRSGSFIAATAALLCGFVKAQTSVSVISGDGPPAPSVTQTATLGSWTPKASSDGLTQPSYTGMGRTIYINSASDFCLLMPPDPTTENLVDAEAIAVAYCTDPTNGTRPMPDGFIKTAHFRRTPQYVQISGTYDPKIMNLGSNDCGGEYDSEGAEGIGNPAGVTMRNGSYFTQFMGACDIPGSPVFCMRICPNYEYCKNTYDLMGCLWNQPGDYDEPQAFTNCEANADLPIGVYNSSYTFSQGMSVTPTPVTAPASSNCATVASPTASGVTYTWNQEAAASPTSSSKSSGGSSGSGSKSGAASMLGADNVLAVGLTAALGVIVGGALLV
;
A
#
# COMPACT_ATOMS: atom_id res chain seq x y z
N MET A 1 24.99 -65.83 -21.38
CA MET A 1 23.98 -66.19 -20.37
C MET A 1 24.12 -65.20 -19.23
N ARG A 2 23.14 -64.28 -19.09
CA ARG A 2 22.33 -64.02 -17.88
C ARG A 2 23.17 -63.93 -16.59
N SER A 3 23.21 -62.82 -15.87
CA SER A 3 22.05 -62.27 -15.16
C SER A 3 22.21 -60.77 -14.89
N GLY A 4 21.19 -59.98 -15.23
CA GLY A 4 21.09 -58.56 -14.91
C GLY A 4 20.46 -58.33 -13.54
N SER A 5 20.97 -57.33 -12.84
CA SER A 5 20.37 -56.77 -11.62
C SER A 5 19.25 -55.80 -12.02
N PHE A 6 18.03 -56.07 -11.57
CA PHE A 6 16.93 -55.10 -11.62
C PHE A 6 16.66 -54.61 -10.19
N ILE A 7 17.04 -53.36 -9.92
CA ILE A 7 16.53 -52.60 -8.78
C ILE A 7 15.34 -51.80 -9.33
N ALA A 8 14.13 -52.19 -8.95
CA ALA A 8 12.93 -51.43 -9.25
C ALA A 8 12.83 -50.28 -8.24
N ALA A 9 13.08 -49.05 -8.69
CA ALA A 9 12.75 -47.85 -7.92
C ALA A 9 11.30 -47.45 -8.24
N THR A 10 10.40 -47.67 -7.28
CA THR A 10 9.01 -47.24 -7.34
C THR A 10 8.96 -45.71 -7.16
N ALA A 11 8.71 -44.97 -8.24
CA ALA A 11 8.41 -43.55 -8.18
C ALA A 11 6.96 -43.37 -7.72
N ALA A 12 6.76 -42.91 -6.49
CA ALA A 12 5.45 -42.50 -5.99
C ALA A 12 5.12 -41.12 -6.58
N LEU A 13 4.18 -41.07 -7.52
CA LEU A 13 3.55 -39.83 -7.97
C LEU A 13 2.64 -39.31 -6.83
N LEU A 14 3.08 -38.29 -6.09
CA LEU A 14 2.17 -37.48 -5.29
C LEU A 14 1.50 -36.44 -6.21
N CYS A 15 0.31 -36.74 -6.70
CA CYS A 15 -0.59 -35.71 -7.24
C CYS A 15 -1.17 -34.90 -6.07
N GLY A 16 -0.52 -33.78 -5.76
CA GLY A 16 -1.12 -32.75 -4.90
C GLY A 16 -2.27 -32.08 -5.65
N PHE A 17 -3.49 -32.23 -5.14
CA PHE A 17 -4.63 -31.45 -5.61
C PHE A 17 -4.44 -29.99 -5.16
N VAL A 18 -3.97 -29.13 -6.05
CA VAL A 18 -4.08 -27.68 -5.89
C VAL A 18 -5.55 -27.34 -6.06
N LYS A 19 -6.24 -27.07 -4.94
CA LYS A 19 -7.59 -26.54 -4.95
C LYS A 19 -7.47 -25.10 -5.46
N ALA A 20 -7.80 -24.86 -6.72
CA ALA A 20 -7.95 -23.51 -7.24
C ALA A 20 -9.04 -22.81 -6.42
N GLN A 21 -8.64 -21.92 -5.52
CA GLN A 21 -9.57 -21.02 -4.86
C GLN A 21 -10.03 -20.02 -5.93
N THR A 22 -11.19 -20.26 -6.51
CA THR A 22 -11.94 -19.24 -7.24
C THR A 22 -12.52 -18.25 -6.24
N SER A 23 -11.66 -17.42 -5.65
CA SER A 23 -12.10 -16.14 -5.09
C SER A 23 -12.28 -15.20 -6.27
N VAL A 24 -13.49 -15.20 -6.84
CA VAL A 24 -13.95 -14.07 -7.65
C VAL A 24 -14.16 -12.93 -6.65
N SER A 25 -13.07 -12.20 -6.34
CA SER A 25 -13.24 -10.88 -5.76
C SER A 25 -13.92 -10.07 -6.85
N VAL A 26 -15.18 -9.69 -6.63
CA VAL A 26 -15.84 -8.67 -7.43
C VAL A 26 -15.15 -7.36 -7.06
N ILE A 27 -13.99 -7.11 -7.66
CA ILE A 27 -13.40 -5.79 -7.67
C ILE A 27 -14.25 -5.04 -8.69
N SER A 28 -15.29 -4.36 -8.21
CA SER A 28 -15.94 -3.31 -9.00
C SER A 28 -14.85 -2.30 -9.38
N GLY A 29 -14.91 -1.75 -10.58
CA GLY A 29 -13.96 -0.71 -11.02
C GLY A 29 -13.93 0.50 -10.08
N ASP A 30 -14.95 0.67 -9.22
CA ASP A 30 -15.13 1.80 -8.31
C ASP A 30 -14.31 1.71 -7.00
N GLY A 31 -13.59 0.61 -6.77
CA GLY A 31 -12.88 0.38 -5.51
C GLY A 31 -13.81 0.14 -4.30
N PRO A 32 -13.27 -0.18 -3.10
CA PRO A 32 -14.07 -0.29 -1.89
C PRO A 32 -14.44 1.12 -1.36
N PRO A 33 -15.62 1.32 -0.76
CA PRO A 33 -15.94 2.61 -0.15
C PRO A 33 -14.94 2.94 0.96
N ALA A 34 -14.69 4.25 1.16
CA ALA A 34 -13.85 4.71 2.26
C ALA A 34 -14.33 4.11 3.60
N PRO A 35 -13.42 3.56 4.44
CA PRO A 35 -13.75 3.08 5.77
C PRO A 35 -14.44 4.17 6.58
N SER A 36 -15.50 3.79 7.31
CA SER A 36 -16.21 4.73 8.19
C SER A 36 -15.28 5.27 9.26
N VAL A 37 -15.31 6.59 9.43
CA VAL A 37 -14.48 7.29 10.41
C VAL A 37 -15.26 7.50 11.70
N THR A 38 -14.74 7.00 12.81
CA THR A 38 -15.36 7.22 14.15
C THR A 38 -14.83 8.46 14.88
N GLN A 39 -13.67 8.98 14.43
CA GLN A 39 -13.06 10.20 14.96
C GLN A 39 -12.25 10.90 13.87
N THR A 40 -12.39 12.22 13.75
CA THR A 40 -11.57 13.05 12.86
C THR A 40 -10.09 12.98 13.26
N ALA A 41 -9.19 12.88 12.28
CA ALA A 41 -7.76 12.91 12.54
C ALA A 41 -7.35 14.13 13.35
N THR A 42 -6.51 13.92 14.36
CA THR A 42 -5.88 15.02 15.10
C THR A 42 -4.70 15.53 14.28
N LEU A 43 -4.79 16.78 13.81
CA LEU A 43 -3.66 17.44 13.16
C LEU A 43 -2.51 17.59 14.18
N GLY A 44 -1.32 17.17 13.79
CA GLY A 44 -0.15 17.28 14.66
C GLY A 44 0.50 18.66 14.63
N SER A 45 1.75 18.75 15.10
CA SER A 45 2.46 20.01 15.33
C SER A 45 3.08 20.65 14.09
N TRP A 46 2.79 20.14 12.90
CA TRP A 46 3.39 20.67 11.68
C TRP A 46 2.98 22.11 11.41
N THR A 47 3.96 22.90 11.00
CA THR A 47 3.79 24.29 10.60
C THR A 47 4.25 24.46 9.16
N PRO A 48 3.42 25.02 8.27
CA PRO A 48 3.81 25.24 6.88
C PRO A 48 5.00 26.19 6.79
N LYS A 49 5.97 25.86 5.93
CA LYS A 49 7.03 26.80 5.53
C LYS A 49 6.39 28.08 4.98
N ALA A 50 7.00 29.23 5.25
CA ALA A 50 6.56 30.49 4.65
C ALA A 50 6.64 30.37 3.12
N SER A 51 5.66 30.95 2.42
CA SER A 51 5.72 31.00 0.96
C SER A 51 6.89 31.87 0.51
N SER A 52 7.69 31.37 -0.44
CA SER A 52 8.61 32.19 -1.23
C SER A 52 8.04 32.40 -2.63
N ASP A 53 8.47 33.48 -3.29
CA ASP A 53 8.31 33.66 -4.74
C ASP A 53 6.86 33.69 -5.27
N GLY A 54 5.90 34.08 -4.42
CA GLY A 54 4.49 34.23 -4.81
C GLY A 54 3.71 32.92 -4.94
N LEU A 55 4.29 31.80 -4.52
CA LEU A 55 3.62 30.50 -4.54
C LEU A 55 2.52 30.41 -3.46
N THR A 56 1.53 29.56 -3.67
CA THR A 56 0.54 29.29 -2.61
C THR A 56 1.23 28.56 -1.46
N GLN A 57 0.98 28.99 -0.22
CA GLN A 57 1.54 28.32 0.95
C GLN A 57 0.99 26.88 1.06
N PRO A 58 1.82 25.87 1.38
CA PRO A 58 1.32 24.52 1.64
C PRO A 58 0.35 24.51 2.82
N SER A 59 -0.63 23.61 2.80
CA SER A 59 -1.61 23.48 3.89
C SER A 59 -2.19 22.08 3.94
N TYR A 60 -2.81 21.71 5.07
CA TYR A 60 -3.50 20.43 5.24
C TYR A 60 -4.69 20.24 4.28
N THR A 61 -5.27 21.35 3.80
CA THR A 61 -6.42 21.38 2.89
C THR A 61 -6.06 21.89 1.49
N GLY A 62 -4.77 21.94 1.18
CA GLY A 62 -4.26 22.48 -0.08
C GLY A 62 -4.73 21.65 -1.28
N MET A 63 -4.96 22.33 -2.41
CA MET A 63 -5.38 21.70 -3.67
C MET A 63 -4.28 21.70 -4.74
N GLY A 64 -3.03 21.93 -4.33
CA GLY A 64 -1.88 21.91 -5.23
C GLY A 64 -1.64 20.54 -5.84
N ARG A 65 -1.32 20.52 -7.14
CA ARG A 65 -1.05 19.30 -7.93
C ARG A 65 0.34 19.32 -8.57
N THR A 66 1.28 20.05 -7.98
CA THR A 66 2.67 20.04 -8.45
C THR A 66 3.41 18.86 -7.83
N ILE A 67 3.73 17.85 -8.63
CA ILE A 67 4.45 16.64 -8.22
C ILE A 67 5.93 16.70 -8.59
N TYR A 68 6.75 15.93 -7.88
CA TYR A 68 8.17 15.73 -8.18
C TYR A 68 8.67 14.43 -7.56
N ILE A 69 9.78 13.92 -8.10
CA ILE A 69 10.56 12.82 -7.52
C ILE A 69 12.03 13.24 -7.56
N ASN A 70 12.60 13.56 -6.40
CA ASN A 70 14.01 13.95 -6.29
C ASN A 70 14.87 12.85 -5.65
N SER A 71 14.30 12.12 -4.68
CA SER A 71 14.96 11.00 -3.99
C SER A 71 13.94 10.15 -3.22
N ALA A 72 14.37 9.05 -2.62
CA ALA A 72 13.57 8.22 -1.73
C ALA A 72 13.09 8.95 -0.45
N SER A 73 13.69 10.10 -0.11
CA SER A 73 13.26 10.91 1.02
C SER A 73 12.66 12.26 0.61
N ASP A 74 12.54 12.53 -0.70
CA ASP A 74 12.06 13.79 -1.25
C ASP A 74 11.23 13.59 -2.52
N PHE A 75 9.93 13.41 -2.37
CA PHE A 75 9.00 13.14 -3.46
C PHE A 75 7.54 13.52 -3.08
N CYS A 76 6.66 13.48 -4.07
CA CYS A 76 5.22 13.59 -3.88
C CYS A 76 4.47 12.35 -4.36
N LEU A 77 3.28 12.14 -3.81
CA LEU A 77 2.25 11.25 -4.34
C LEU A 77 0.93 12.01 -4.48
N LEU A 78 0.15 11.71 -5.51
CA LEU A 78 -1.23 12.12 -5.63
C LEU A 78 -2.10 11.20 -4.78
N MET A 79 -3.03 11.74 -4.02
CA MET A 79 -3.94 10.98 -3.15
C MET A 79 -5.27 11.72 -2.99
N PRO A 80 -6.32 11.06 -2.44
CA PRO A 80 -7.61 11.69 -2.21
C PRO A 80 -7.53 12.97 -1.38
N PRO A 81 -8.19 14.07 -1.80
CA PRO A 81 -8.30 15.27 -1.00
C PRO A 81 -9.16 15.07 0.26
N ASP A 82 -10.12 14.14 0.27
CA ASP A 82 -10.85 13.75 1.49
C ASP A 82 -10.90 12.23 1.64
N PRO A 83 -9.89 11.62 2.29
CA PRO A 83 -9.85 10.18 2.51
C PRO A 83 -10.98 9.66 3.43
N THR A 84 -11.78 10.54 4.05
CA THR A 84 -12.91 10.11 4.88
C THR A 84 -14.15 9.78 4.05
N THR A 85 -14.21 10.29 2.83
CA THR A 85 -15.34 10.11 1.91
C THR A 85 -14.95 9.51 0.56
N GLU A 86 -13.66 9.49 0.23
CA GLU A 86 -13.13 9.10 -1.09
C GLU A 86 -12.10 7.97 -0.95
N ASN A 87 -12.16 6.98 -1.84
CA ASN A 87 -11.08 6.02 -2.04
C ASN A 87 -10.12 6.49 -3.16
N LEU A 88 -9.15 5.65 -3.54
CA LEU A 88 -8.19 5.99 -4.60
C LEU A 88 -8.85 6.22 -5.97
N VAL A 89 -9.87 5.44 -6.32
CA VAL A 89 -10.61 5.51 -7.58
C VAL A 89 -11.54 6.73 -7.63
N ASP A 90 -12.32 6.96 -6.57
CA ASP A 90 -13.24 8.12 -6.43
C ASP A 90 -12.50 9.45 -6.60
N ALA A 91 -11.23 9.47 -6.17
CA ALA A 91 -10.39 10.66 -6.21
C ALA A 91 -9.67 10.89 -7.53
N GLU A 92 -9.72 9.99 -8.52
CA GLU A 92 -8.95 10.07 -9.76
C GLU A 92 -8.99 11.44 -10.44
N ALA A 93 -10.19 12.03 -10.57
CA ALA A 93 -10.35 13.32 -11.22
C ALA A 93 -9.88 14.52 -10.37
N ILE A 94 -9.77 14.36 -9.05
CA ILE A 94 -9.60 15.47 -8.09
C ILE A 94 -8.39 15.35 -7.18
N ALA A 95 -7.62 14.25 -7.26
CA ALA A 95 -6.49 13.95 -6.41
C ALA A 95 -5.50 15.12 -6.33
N VAL A 96 -4.86 15.24 -5.18
CA VAL A 96 -3.96 16.36 -4.84
C VAL A 96 -2.61 15.83 -4.42
N ALA A 97 -1.56 16.66 -4.59
CA ALA A 97 -0.21 16.24 -4.26
C ALA A 97 0.04 16.34 -2.75
N TYR A 98 0.46 15.23 -2.17
CA TYR A 98 1.05 15.11 -0.85
C TYR A 98 2.55 14.94 -1.02
N CYS A 99 3.35 15.78 -0.38
CA CYS A 99 4.79 15.82 -0.58
C CYS A 99 5.53 15.75 0.76
N THR A 100 6.69 15.09 0.76
CA THR A 100 7.61 15.09 1.91
C THR A 100 8.17 16.48 2.19
N ASP A 101 8.36 17.31 1.15
CA ASP A 101 8.62 18.75 1.27
C ASP A 101 7.53 19.56 0.52
N PRO A 102 6.44 19.93 1.21
CA PRO A 102 5.29 20.54 0.55
C PRO A 102 5.55 22.01 0.18
N THR A 103 5.16 22.36 -1.04
CA THR A 103 5.26 23.70 -1.63
C THR A 103 4.04 23.99 -2.51
N ASN A 104 3.82 25.24 -2.94
CA ASN A 104 2.80 25.59 -3.94
C ASN A 104 1.38 25.00 -3.68
N GLY A 105 0.89 25.12 -2.46
CA GLY A 105 -0.44 24.64 -2.06
C GLY A 105 -0.59 23.11 -2.01
N THR A 106 0.50 22.36 -2.13
CA THR A 106 0.50 20.90 -1.86
C THR A 106 0.35 20.62 -0.37
N ARG A 107 -0.04 19.38 -0.06
CA ARG A 107 -0.24 18.91 1.31
C ARG A 107 1.03 18.26 1.84
N PRO A 108 1.33 18.36 3.14
CA PRO A 108 2.40 17.57 3.71
C PRO A 108 2.04 16.08 3.71
N MET A 109 3.00 15.23 3.37
CA MET A 109 2.85 13.78 3.51
C MET A 109 2.75 13.40 4.99
N PRO A 110 1.80 12.52 5.38
CA PRO A 110 1.68 12.11 6.77
C PRO A 110 2.89 11.31 7.26
N ASP A 111 3.29 11.55 8.52
CA ASP A 111 4.33 10.78 9.17
C ASP A 111 3.88 9.32 9.31
N GLY A 112 4.77 8.37 9.02
CA GLY A 112 4.50 6.94 9.11
C GLY A 112 3.63 6.35 7.97
N PHE A 113 3.18 7.18 7.02
CA PHE A 113 2.48 6.72 5.82
C PHE A 113 3.39 5.88 4.93
N ILE A 114 4.55 6.41 4.54
CA ILE A 114 5.52 5.69 3.73
C ILE A 114 6.32 4.74 4.63
N LYS A 115 6.30 3.44 4.30
CA LYS A 115 7.06 2.41 5.01
C LYS A 115 8.40 2.17 4.33
N THR A 116 8.39 2.07 3.00
CA THR A 116 9.59 1.96 2.16
C THR A 116 9.50 2.87 0.94
N ALA A 117 10.64 3.30 0.41
CA ALA A 117 10.71 4.07 -0.83
C ALA A 117 12.05 3.84 -1.56
N HIS A 118 11.98 3.49 -2.83
CA HIS A 118 13.11 3.10 -3.67
C HIS A 118 13.13 3.99 -4.91
N PHE A 119 14.03 4.96 -4.90
CA PHE A 119 14.22 5.89 -5.99
C PHE A 119 15.17 5.31 -7.02
N ARG A 120 14.75 5.33 -8.28
CA ARG A 120 15.55 4.92 -9.43
C ARG A 120 15.63 6.05 -10.43
N ARG A 121 16.84 6.51 -10.70
CA ARG A 121 17.14 7.40 -11.82
C ARG A 121 17.59 6.58 -13.01
N THR A 122 16.98 6.80 -14.17
CA THR A 122 17.41 6.18 -15.43
C THR A 122 17.68 7.26 -16.49
N PRO A 123 18.29 6.89 -17.63
CA PRO A 123 18.40 7.80 -18.77
C PRO A 123 17.05 8.23 -19.37
N GLN A 124 15.96 7.53 -19.07
CA GLN A 124 14.66 7.72 -19.74
C GLN A 124 13.54 8.19 -18.81
N TYR A 125 13.70 8.06 -17.50
CA TYR A 125 12.69 8.45 -16.51
C TYR A 125 13.31 8.50 -15.09
N VAL A 126 12.58 9.12 -14.17
CA VAL A 126 12.76 8.90 -12.73
C VAL A 126 11.56 8.13 -12.19
N GLN A 127 11.81 7.24 -11.23
CA GLN A 127 10.79 6.41 -10.61
C GLN A 127 10.98 6.37 -9.10
N ILE A 128 9.87 6.35 -8.37
CA ILE A 128 9.81 5.98 -6.95
C ILE A 128 8.83 4.83 -6.81
N SER A 129 9.21 3.78 -6.05
CA SER A 129 8.33 2.66 -5.71
C SER A 129 8.50 2.29 -4.24
N GLY A 130 7.49 1.70 -3.61
CA GLY A 130 7.59 1.34 -2.20
C GLY A 130 6.28 0.85 -1.61
N THR A 131 6.25 0.74 -0.29
CA THR A 131 5.09 0.31 0.49
C THR A 131 4.58 1.42 1.40
N TYR A 132 3.29 1.38 1.72
CA TYR A 132 2.65 2.38 2.56
C TYR A 132 1.68 1.77 3.59
N ASP A 133 1.33 2.57 4.60
CA ASP A 133 0.31 2.26 5.59
C ASP A 133 -1.05 2.82 5.14
N PRO A 134 -1.99 1.99 4.67
CA PRO A 134 -3.26 2.48 4.17
C PRO A 134 -4.09 3.15 5.28
N LYS A 135 -3.91 2.76 6.55
CA LYS A 135 -4.70 3.29 7.68
C LYS A 135 -4.44 4.77 7.93
N ILE A 136 -3.22 5.24 7.67
CA ILE A 136 -2.83 6.64 7.88
C ILE A 136 -3.64 7.57 6.96
N MET A 137 -4.01 7.10 5.77
CA MET A 137 -4.84 7.83 4.81
C MET A 137 -6.26 7.25 4.70
N ASN A 138 -6.76 6.56 5.74
CA ASN A 138 -8.09 5.92 5.73
C ASN A 138 -8.37 5.09 4.46
N LEU A 139 -7.36 4.46 3.86
CA LEU A 139 -7.55 3.63 2.68
C LEU A 139 -7.93 2.22 3.10
N GLY A 140 -8.79 1.57 2.31
CA GLY A 140 -9.17 0.18 2.53
C GLY A 140 -7.96 -0.75 2.39
N SER A 141 -7.83 -1.75 3.28
CA SER A 141 -6.73 -2.74 3.18
C SER A 141 -6.83 -3.64 1.94
N ASN A 142 -7.97 -3.62 1.26
CA ASN A 142 -8.27 -4.33 0.02
C ASN A 142 -8.57 -3.36 -1.12
N ASP A 143 -8.24 -2.08 -0.97
CA ASP A 143 -8.33 -1.12 -2.05
C ASP A 143 -7.26 -1.45 -3.08
N CYS A 144 -7.68 -1.95 -4.25
CA CYS A 144 -6.77 -2.23 -5.35
C CYS A 144 -6.27 -0.95 -6.03
N GLY A 145 -6.89 0.18 -5.69
CA GLY A 145 -6.63 1.51 -6.19
C GLY A 145 -6.82 1.66 -7.69
N GLY A 146 -6.10 2.63 -8.26
CA GLY A 146 -6.25 3.07 -9.65
C GLY A 146 -4.97 3.70 -10.19
N GLU A 147 -5.06 4.19 -11.42
CA GLU A 147 -4.00 4.94 -12.09
C GLU A 147 -4.29 6.43 -12.03
N TYR A 148 -3.30 7.23 -11.61
CA TYR A 148 -3.27 8.65 -11.92
C TYR A 148 -2.23 8.93 -12.99
N ASP A 149 -2.58 9.75 -13.97
CA ASP A 149 -1.72 9.93 -15.14
C ASP A 149 -1.86 11.29 -15.84
N SER A 150 -0.92 11.58 -16.74
CA SER A 150 -0.84 12.86 -17.47
C SER A 150 -1.86 13.04 -18.58
N GLU A 151 -2.45 11.96 -19.09
CA GLU A 151 -3.35 11.97 -20.24
C GLU A 151 -4.82 11.82 -19.81
N GLY A 152 -5.13 10.87 -18.93
CA GLY A 152 -6.50 10.44 -18.64
C GLY A 152 -7.24 9.95 -19.88
N ALA A 153 -8.54 9.74 -19.76
CA ALA A 153 -9.38 9.35 -20.89
C ALA A 153 -9.61 10.49 -21.91
N GLU A 154 -9.52 11.75 -21.45
CA GLU A 154 -9.83 12.95 -22.24
C GLU A 154 -8.58 13.70 -22.74
N GLY A 155 -7.37 13.23 -22.45
CA GLY A 155 -6.11 13.89 -22.83
C GLY A 155 -5.78 15.13 -22.00
N ILE A 156 -6.36 15.28 -20.81
CA ILE A 156 -6.17 16.42 -19.89
C ILE A 156 -5.56 16.03 -18.54
N GLY A 157 -5.25 14.75 -18.36
CA GLY A 157 -4.79 14.15 -17.11
C GLY A 157 -5.93 13.69 -16.20
N ASN A 158 -5.62 12.74 -15.33
CA ASN A 158 -6.52 12.20 -14.32
C ASN A 158 -5.70 12.05 -13.02
N PRO A 159 -5.57 13.10 -12.18
CA PRO A 159 -6.38 14.32 -12.15
C PRO A 159 -5.91 15.40 -13.14
N ALA A 160 -6.85 16.26 -13.53
CA ALA A 160 -6.55 17.40 -14.39
C ALA A 160 -5.71 18.48 -13.66
N GLY A 161 -4.77 19.07 -14.41
CA GLY A 161 -3.95 20.19 -13.95
C GLY A 161 -2.74 19.81 -13.09
N VAL A 162 -2.30 18.55 -13.16
CA VAL A 162 -1.02 18.14 -12.57
C VAL A 162 0.11 18.85 -13.31
N THR A 163 1.04 19.39 -12.53
CA THR A 163 2.30 19.94 -13.04
C THR A 163 3.44 19.15 -12.44
N MET A 164 4.55 19.04 -13.15
CA MET A 164 5.67 18.21 -12.72
C MET A 164 7.00 18.86 -13.01
N ARG A 165 8.01 18.47 -12.22
CA ARG A 165 9.40 18.82 -12.50
C ARG A 165 10.06 17.69 -13.28
N ASN A 166 10.89 18.05 -14.26
CA ASN A 166 11.77 17.13 -15.00
C ASN A 166 11.06 16.03 -15.83
N GLY A 167 9.87 16.30 -16.35
CA GLY A 167 9.19 15.40 -17.27
C GLY A 167 8.02 16.07 -18.00
N SER A 168 7.40 15.29 -18.88
CA SER A 168 6.21 15.68 -19.65
C SER A 168 5.03 14.74 -19.40
N TYR A 169 5.31 13.52 -18.95
CA TYR A 169 4.33 12.47 -18.69
C TYR A 169 4.55 11.86 -17.32
N PHE A 170 3.49 11.39 -16.67
CA PHE A 170 3.61 10.54 -15.49
C PHE A 170 2.54 9.47 -15.50
N THR A 171 2.84 8.39 -14.78
CA THR A 171 1.84 7.47 -14.25
C THR A 171 2.15 7.21 -12.78
N GLN A 172 1.11 7.12 -11.96
CA GLN A 172 1.17 6.71 -10.57
C GLN A 172 0.14 5.63 -10.32
N PHE A 173 0.56 4.56 -9.66
CA PHE A 173 -0.35 3.54 -9.12
C PHE A 173 -0.19 3.47 -7.62
N MET A 174 -1.29 3.21 -6.92
CA MET A 174 -1.32 2.91 -5.49
C MET A 174 -2.37 1.84 -5.26
N GLY A 175 -2.12 0.87 -4.37
CA GLY A 175 -3.10 -0.14 -4.05
C GLY A 175 -2.54 -1.33 -3.27
N ALA A 176 -3.43 -2.22 -2.83
CA ALA A 176 -3.12 -3.37 -1.98
C ALA A 176 -3.28 -4.74 -2.68
N CYS A 177 -3.46 -4.74 -4.01
CA CYS A 177 -3.77 -5.95 -4.77
C CYS A 177 -2.59 -6.50 -5.59
N ASP A 178 -1.54 -5.70 -5.80
CA ASP A 178 -0.31 -6.14 -6.46
C ASP A 178 0.47 -7.17 -5.62
N ILE A 179 0.64 -6.88 -4.33
CA ILE A 179 1.27 -7.78 -3.37
C ILE A 179 0.24 -8.10 -2.28
N PRO A 180 -0.25 -9.35 -2.19
CA PRO A 180 -1.22 -9.72 -1.17
C PRO A 180 -0.73 -9.38 0.25
N GLY A 181 -1.46 -8.49 0.92
CA GLY A 181 -1.14 -8.06 2.29
C GLY A 181 -0.07 -6.97 2.41
N SER A 182 0.45 -6.44 1.31
CA SER A 182 1.43 -5.35 1.31
C SER A 182 0.99 -4.25 0.33
N PRO A 183 0.38 -3.15 0.83
CA PRO A 183 0.02 -2.01 0.01
C PRO A 183 1.24 -1.32 -0.59
N VAL A 184 1.23 -1.14 -1.90
CA VAL A 184 2.34 -0.61 -2.69
C VAL A 184 1.95 0.65 -3.45
N PHE A 185 2.92 1.53 -3.65
CA PHE A 185 2.82 2.65 -4.56
C PHE A 185 3.99 2.66 -5.53
N CYS A 186 3.78 3.31 -6.66
CA CYS A 186 4.83 3.61 -7.61
C CYS A 186 4.42 4.84 -8.42
N MET A 187 5.39 5.71 -8.69
CA MET A 187 5.22 6.84 -9.60
C MET A 187 6.44 6.91 -10.50
N ARG A 188 6.20 7.20 -11.77
CA ARG A 188 7.24 7.45 -12.76
C ARG A 188 6.96 8.76 -13.46
N ILE A 189 8.01 9.57 -13.65
CA ILE A 189 7.98 10.80 -14.43
C ILE A 189 8.90 10.62 -15.63
N CYS A 190 8.35 10.80 -16.83
CA CYS A 190 9.00 10.51 -18.11
C CYS A 190 9.05 11.76 -19.01
N PRO A 191 10.16 12.00 -19.73
CA PRO A 191 10.18 12.92 -20.86
C PRO A 191 9.43 12.38 -22.09
N ASN A 192 9.35 11.05 -22.24
CA ASN A 192 8.73 10.39 -23.39
C ASN A 192 7.54 9.53 -22.94
N TYR A 193 6.41 9.64 -23.63
CA TYR A 193 5.16 8.92 -23.34
C TYR A 193 5.34 7.40 -23.29
N GLU A 194 6.22 6.85 -24.11
CA GLU A 194 6.45 5.40 -24.21
C GLU A 194 6.85 4.71 -22.88
N TYR A 195 7.38 5.47 -21.91
CA TYR A 195 7.75 4.96 -20.58
C TYR A 195 6.70 5.24 -19.49
N CYS A 196 5.67 6.04 -19.81
CA CYS A 196 4.59 6.47 -18.92
C CYS A 196 3.25 6.35 -19.68
N LYS A 197 3.01 5.21 -20.35
CA LYS A 197 1.76 4.95 -21.07
C LYS A 197 0.62 4.70 -20.08
N ASN A 198 -0.48 5.42 -20.27
CA ASN A 198 -1.72 5.25 -19.51
C ASN A 198 -2.66 4.17 -20.09
N THR A 199 -2.24 3.45 -21.13
CA THR A 199 -3.05 2.37 -21.75
C THR A 199 -2.95 1.03 -21.01
N TYR A 200 -2.30 1.02 -19.84
CA TYR A 200 -2.04 -0.17 -19.02
C TYR A 200 -2.51 0.03 -17.56
N ASP A 201 -3.52 0.86 -17.38
CA ASP A 201 -4.20 1.21 -16.12
C ASP A 201 -4.67 0.05 -15.23
N LEU A 202 -5.04 -1.10 -15.81
CA LEU A 202 -5.44 -2.29 -15.06
C LEU A 202 -4.28 -3.20 -14.62
N MET A 203 -3.03 -2.85 -14.95
CA MET A 203 -1.87 -3.73 -14.74
C MET A 203 -1.15 -3.53 -13.40
N GLY A 204 -1.35 -2.39 -12.74
CA GLY A 204 -0.75 -2.09 -11.44
C GLY A 204 0.74 -1.73 -11.47
N CYS A 205 1.31 -1.59 -10.28
CA CYS A 205 2.67 -1.14 -10.04
C CYS A 205 3.73 -2.12 -10.52
N LEU A 206 3.63 -3.38 -10.11
CA LEU A 206 4.67 -4.38 -10.38
C LEU A 206 4.86 -4.61 -11.88
N TRP A 207 3.80 -4.45 -12.67
CA TRP A 207 3.83 -4.65 -14.11
C TRP A 207 4.24 -3.39 -14.88
N ASN A 208 3.66 -2.22 -14.58
CA ASN A 208 3.96 -0.98 -15.29
C ASN A 208 5.32 -0.38 -14.90
N GLN A 209 5.68 -0.50 -13.64
CA GLN A 209 6.82 0.17 -13.03
C GLN A 209 7.66 -0.85 -12.23
N PRO A 210 8.27 -1.84 -12.90
CA PRO A 210 9.07 -2.85 -12.23
C PRO A 210 10.23 -2.19 -11.47
N GLY A 211 10.48 -2.67 -10.26
CA GLY A 211 11.45 -2.09 -9.34
C GLY A 211 11.43 -2.77 -7.98
N ASP A 212 12.10 -2.12 -7.03
CA ASP A 212 12.16 -2.55 -5.65
C ASP A 212 10.97 -1.96 -4.88
N TYR A 213 10.30 -2.77 -4.05
CA TYR A 213 9.10 -2.36 -3.30
C TYR A 213 9.24 -2.64 -1.81
N ASP A 214 9.70 -3.83 -1.43
CA ASP A 214 9.78 -4.29 -0.04
C ASP A 214 11.16 -4.90 0.24
N GLU A 215 12.21 -4.09 0.03
CA GLU A 215 13.58 -4.50 0.32
C GLU A 215 13.95 -4.24 1.79
N PRO A 216 14.90 -5.00 2.38
CA PRO A 216 15.30 -4.85 3.79
C PRO A 216 15.77 -3.42 4.14
N GLN A 217 16.32 -2.71 3.16
CA GLN A 217 16.67 -1.31 3.27
C GLN A 217 15.44 -0.46 2.95
N ALA A 218 14.79 0.09 3.98
CA ALA A 218 13.53 0.81 3.80
C ALA A 218 13.60 1.99 2.81
N PHE A 219 14.75 2.68 2.67
CA PHE A 219 14.86 3.85 1.78
C PHE A 219 16.16 3.82 0.97
N THR A 220 16.08 3.85 -0.35
CA THR A 220 17.26 3.73 -1.24
C THR A 220 17.21 4.66 -2.44
N ASN A 221 18.36 5.24 -2.80
CA ASN A 221 18.56 5.97 -4.04
C ASN A 221 19.52 5.20 -4.94
N CYS A 222 19.10 4.88 -6.15
CA CYS A 222 19.90 4.15 -7.12
C CYS A 222 19.90 4.85 -8.48
N GLU A 223 20.99 4.68 -9.21
CA GLU A 223 20.97 4.77 -10.67
C GLU A 223 20.52 3.43 -11.23
N ALA A 224 19.87 3.41 -12.40
CA ALA A 224 19.42 2.19 -13.02
C ALA A 224 19.43 2.29 -14.55
N ASN A 225 19.55 1.13 -15.19
CA ASN A 225 19.27 1.03 -16.62
C ASN A 225 17.79 1.35 -16.89
N ALA A 226 17.50 1.92 -18.05
CA ALA A 226 16.12 2.11 -18.48
C ALA A 226 15.45 0.77 -18.83
N ASP A 227 14.16 0.67 -18.54
CA ASP A 227 13.29 -0.38 -19.08
C ASP A 227 13.21 -0.32 -20.61
N LEU A 228 12.62 -1.36 -21.21
CA LEU A 228 11.95 -1.19 -22.50
C LEU A 228 10.69 -0.34 -22.31
N PRO A 229 10.17 0.32 -23.36
CA PRO A 229 8.85 0.95 -23.30
C PRO A 229 7.76 0.04 -22.70
N ILE A 230 6.79 0.63 -22.00
CA ILE A 230 5.75 -0.16 -21.32
C ILE A 230 5.02 -1.05 -22.35
N GLY A 231 4.86 -2.32 -21.98
CA GLY A 231 4.29 -3.38 -22.81
C GLY A 231 5.25 -4.05 -23.78
N VAL A 232 6.46 -3.53 -23.99
CA VAL A 232 7.44 -4.16 -24.88
C VAL A 232 8.28 -5.17 -24.10
N TYR A 233 8.34 -6.40 -24.59
CA TYR A 233 9.17 -7.47 -23.99
C TYR A 233 10.45 -7.74 -24.78
N ASN A 234 10.40 -7.58 -26.10
CA ASN A 234 11.54 -7.73 -27.00
C ASN A 234 11.20 -7.11 -28.36
N SER A 235 12.14 -7.20 -29.32
CA SER A 235 12.00 -6.66 -30.68
C SER A 235 10.83 -7.23 -31.50
N SER A 236 10.21 -8.31 -31.04
CA SER A 236 9.19 -9.05 -31.79
C SER A 236 7.88 -9.25 -31.00
N TYR A 237 7.80 -8.76 -29.76
CA TYR A 237 6.60 -8.91 -28.93
C TYR A 237 6.33 -7.67 -28.08
N THR A 238 5.15 -7.11 -28.29
CA THR A 238 4.54 -6.06 -27.50
C THR A 238 3.17 -6.53 -27.03
N PHE A 239 2.93 -6.44 -25.73
CA PHE A 239 1.65 -6.70 -25.11
C PHE A 239 0.74 -5.47 -25.24
N SER A 240 -0.53 -5.69 -25.54
CA SER A 240 -1.61 -4.72 -25.36
C SER A 240 -2.58 -5.24 -24.31
N GLN A 241 -3.00 -4.37 -23.38
CA GLN A 241 -4.00 -4.71 -22.38
C GLN A 241 -5.29 -5.20 -23.04
N GLY A 242 -5.94 -6.21 -22.45
CA GLY A 242 -7.16 -6.84 -23.00
C GLY A 242 -6.90 -8.02 -23.94
N MET A 243 -5.65 -8.36 -24.26
CA MET A 243 -5.34 -9.64 -24.91
C MET A 243 -5.71 -10.84 -24.03
N SER A 244 -5.96 -11.99 -24.65
CA SER A 244 -6.45 -13.21 -23.97
C SER A 244 -5.51 -13.76 -22.91
N VAL A 245 -4.21 -13.46 -23.02
CA VAL A 245 -3.19 -13.86 -22.04
C VAL A 245 -2.39 -12.62 -21.67
N THR A 246 -2.47 -12.25 -20.40
CA THR A 246 -1.62 -11.23 -19.80
C THR A 246 -0.27 -11.86 -19.44
N PRO A 247 0.84 -11.39 -20.03
CA PRO A 247 2.17 -11.86 -19.69
C PRO A 247 2.59 -11.38 -18.30
N THR A 248 3.51 -12.13 -17.68
CA THR A 248 4.08 -11.76 -16.39
C THR A 248 4.83 -10.42 -16.48
N PRO A 249 4.91 -9.63 -15.39
CA PRO A 249 5.76 -8.45 -15.33
C PRO A 249 7.18 -8.71 -15.84
N VAL A 250 7.78 -7.72 -16.51
CA VAL A 250 9.20 -7.79 -16.86
C VAL A 250 10.06 -7.60 -15.62
N THR A 251 11.25 -8.21 -15.60
CA THR A 251 12.20 -8.02 -14.50
C THR A 251 12.71 -6.58 -14.50
N ALA A 252 12.78 -5.97 -13.31
CA ALA A 252 13.38 -4.66 -13.13
C ALA A 252 14.83 -4.64 -13.68
N PRO A 253 15.22 -3.61 -14.45
CA PRO A 253 16.57 -3.48 -14.96
C PRO A 253 17.59 -3.36 -13.82
N ALA A 254 18.83 -3.73 -14.10
CA ALA A 254 19.89 -3.65 -13.10
C ALA A 254 20.03 -2.23 -12.53
N SER A 255 20.06 -2.15 -11.20
CA SER A 255 20.38 -0.95 -10.43
C SER A 255 21.89 -0.90 -10.11
N SER A 256 22.40 0.31 -9.89
CA SER A 256 23.81 0.59 -9.61
C SER A 256 23.94 1.84 -8.73
N ASN A 257 25.11 2.03 -8.11
CA ASN A 257 25.39 3.18 -7.23
C ASN A 257 24.33 3.38 -6.13
N CYS A 258 23.74 2.29 -5.65
CA CYS A 258 22.67 2.33 -4.66
C CYS A 258 23.20 2.80 -3.29
N ALA A 259 22.52 3.76 -2.70
CA ALA A 259 22.79 4.26 -1.37
C ALA A 259 21.53 4.19 -0.51
N THR A 260 21.64 3.59 0.68
CA THR A 260 20.60 3.68 1.70
C THR A 260 20.58 5.09 2.28
N VAL A 261 19.39 5.65 2.41
CA VAL A 261 19.17 6.97 3.03
C VAL A 261 18.26 6.84 4.24
N ALA A 262 18.22 7.89 5.06
CA ALA A 262 17.25 7.97 6.14
C ALA A 262 15.84 8.15 5.56
N SER A 263 14.82 7.68 6.29
CA SER A 263 13.44 8.06 6.00
C SER A 263 13.28 9.59 6.06
N PRO A 264 12.26 10.16 5.39
CA PRO A 264 11.88 11.55 5.60
C PRO A 264 11.80 11.88 7.10
N THR A 265 12.31 13.06 7.47
CA THR A 265 12.22 13.52 8.86
C THR A 265 10.74 13.74 9.20
N ALA A 266 10.31 13.17 10.32
CA ALA A 266 8.95 13.35 10.81
C ALA A 266 8.66 14.85 10.98
N SER A 267 7.61 15.28 10.30
CA SER A 267 7.22 16.68 10.16
C SER A 267 6.25 17.11 11.27
N GLY A 268 5.76 16.15 12.07
CA GLY A 268 4.69 16.32 13.03
C GLY A 268 3.31 16.26 12.39
N VAL A 269 3.19 15.76 11.17
CA VAL A 269 1.90 15.58 10.49
C VAL A 269 1.36 14.21 10.81
N THR A 270 0.33 14.15 11.63
CA THR A 270 -0.44 12.94 11.86
C THR A 270 -1.82 13.12 11.24
N TYR A 271 -2.15 12.27 10.27
CA TYR A 271 -3.55 11.98 9.97
C TYR A 271 -3.76 10.53 10.36
N THR A 272 -4.49 10.29 11.43
CA THR A 272 -4.89 8.93 11.80
C THR A 272 -6.39 8.93 11.88
N TRP A 273 -6.99 8.55 10.77
CA TRP A 273 -8.41 8.30 10.67
C TRP A 273 -8.62 6.88 11.16
N ASN A 274 -9.33 6.72 12.28
CA ASN A 274 -9.54 5.47 13.02
C ASN A 274 -8.36 4.99 13.88
N GLN A 275 -8.34 5.43 15.14
CA GLN A 275 -7.73 4.67 16.23
C GLN A 275 -8.85 3.91 16.95
N GLU A 276 -8.86 2.57 16.86
CA GLU A 276 -9.24 1.80 18.04
C GLU A 276 -8.16 2.09 19.10
N ALA A 277 -8.54 2.93 20.07
CA ALA A 277 -7.83 3.24 21.32
C ALA A 277 -6.36 3.70 21.20
N ALA A 278 -6.15 5.02 21.19
CA ALA A 278 -4.99 5.57 21.90
C ALA A 278 -5.09 5.14 23.38
N ALA A 279 -4.15 4.30 23.83
CA ALA A 279 -4.06 3.89 25.22
C ALA A 279 -4.06 5.13 26.14
N SER A 280 -5.03 5.19 27.06
CA SER A 280 -5.13 6.25 28.05
C SER A 280 -3.82 6.41 28.83
N PRO A 281 -3.34 7.64 29.10
CA PRO A 281 -2.26 7.85 30.04
C PRO A 281 -2.75 7.45 31.43
N THR A 282 -2.04 6.53 32.07
CA THR A 282 -2.33 6.12 33.45
C THR A 282 -2.06 7.31 34.38
N SER A 283 -3.10 8.01 34.80
CA SER A 283 -2.99 9.04 35.83
C SER A 283 -2.84 8.36 37.19
N SER A 284 -1.63 8.45 37.74
CA SER A 284 -1.35 8.09 39.14
C SER A 284 -2.12 9.04 40.06
N SER A 285 -3.22 8.56 40.64
CA SER A 285 -3.99 9.29 41.63
C SER A 285 -3.20 9.40 42.94
N LYS A 286 -2.72 10.61 43.24
CA LYS A 286 -2.38 11.01 44.61
C LYS A 286 -3.68 11.39 45.32
N SER A 287 -4.19 10.50 46.16
CA SER A 287 -5.25 10.82 47.11
C SER A 287 -4.66 11.39 48.40
N SER A 288 -5.01 12.63 48.72
CA SER A 288 -4.85 13.24 50.03
C SER A 288 -6.18 13.17 50.78
N GLY A 289 -6.14 12.73 52.04
CA GLY A 289 -7.30 12.71 52.93
C GLY A 289 -7.06 11.83 54.15
N GLY A 290 -6.63 12.44 55.25
CA GLY A 290 -6.18 11.74 56.46
C GLY A 290 -7.27 11.43 57.50
N SER A 291 -6.94 10.41 58.30
CA SER A 291 -7.23 10.20 59.74
C SER A 291 -8.68 9.98 60.21
N SER A 292 -8.96 8.77 60.72
CA SER A 292 -8.94 8.51 62.19
C SER A 292 -9.35 7.07 62.56
N GLY A 293 -8.63 6.44 63.51
CA GLY A 293 -9.26 5.70 64.61
C GLY A 293 -9.30 4.16 64.62
N SER A 294 -8.26 3.54 65.19
CA SER A 294 -8.27 2.47 66.22
C SER A 294 -9.13 1.19 66.07
N GLY A 295 -8.48 0.02 66.16
CA GLY A 295 -9.09 -1.16 66.80
C GLY A 295 -8.51 -2.53 66.41
N SER A 296 -7.68 -3.11 67.27
CA SER A 296 -7.10 -4.46 67.18
C SER A 296 -8.14 -5.60 67.12
N LYS A 297 -7.84 -6.72 66.43
CA LYS A 297 -7.67 -8.09 66.99
C LYS A 297 -7.56 -9.19 65.92
N SER A 298 -6.84 -10.22 66.35
CA SER A 298 -6.43 -11.49 65.76
C SER A 298 -7.58 -12.42 65.31
N GLY A 299 -7.28 -13.37 64.42
CA GLY A 299 -8.11 -14.58 64.25
C GLY A 299 -7.81 -15.39 62.98
N ALA A 300 -7.47 -16.67 63.15
CA ALA A 300 -7.18 -17.66 62.12
C ALA A 300 -8.43 -18.50 61.72
N ALA A 301 -8.20 -19.46 60.80
CA ALA A 301 -9.04 -20.60 60.35
C ALA A 301 -10.00 -20.27 59.18
N SER A 302 -9.88 -20.86 57.98
CA SER A 302 -9.99 -22.27 57.51
C SER A 302 -11.44 -22.70 57.18
N MET A 303 -11.54 -23.56 56.14
CA MET A 303 -12.69 -24.34 55.61
C MET A 303 -13.37 -23.72 54.38
N LEU A 304 -13.25 -24.28 53.16
CA LEU A 304 -13.63 -25.59 52.56
C LEU A 304 -15.03 -25.59 51.91
N GLY A 305 -15.06 -26.04 50.65
CA GLY A 305 -16.24 -26.34 49.81
C GLY A 305 -15.82 -26.21 48.33
N ALA A 306 -15.23 -27.22 47.66
CA ALA A 306 -15.84 -28.45 47.09
C ALA A 306 -17.00 -28.12 46.14
N ASP A 307 -17.17 -28.65 44.93
CA ASP A 307 -16.40 -29.50 44.01
C ASP A 307 -17.23 -29.52 42.71
N ASN A 308 -16.60 -29.66 41.55
CA ASN A 308 -16.92 -30.64 40.50
C ASN A 308 -16.48 -30.18 39.11
N VAL A 309 -15.38 -30.79 38.70
CA VAL A 309 -14.98 -31.09 37.32
C VAL A 309 -15.79 -32.30 36.86
N LEU A 310 -16.40 -32.25 35.67
CA LEU A 310 -16.61 -33.46 34.87
C LEU A 310 -16.57 -33.15 33.38
N ALA A 311 -15.77 -33.95 32.68
CA ALA A 311 -15.56 -33.99 31.25
C ALA A 311 -16.80 -34.50 30.48
N VAL A 312 -16.77 -34.36 29.15
CA VAL A 312 -16.78 -35.45 28.15
C VAL A 312 -16.92 -34.82 26.75
N GLY A 313 -16.03 -35.21 25.83
CA GLY A 313 -16.11 -34.85 24.42
C GLY A 313 -17.05 -35.75 23.63
N LEU A 314 -17.47 -35.29 22.44
CA LEU A 314 -17.97 -36.18 21.39
C LEU A 314 -17.70 -35.54 20.01
N THR A 315 -17.02 -36.31 19.16
CA THR A 315 -16.83 -36.08 17.72
C THR A 315 -18.12 -36.35 16.95
N ALA A 316 -18.44 -35.52 15.95
CA ALA A 316 -19.46 -35.81 14.96
C ALA A 316 -18.90 -35.62 13.54
N ALA A 317 -18.87 -36.72 12.79
CA ALA A 317 -18.61 -36.77 11.35
C ALA A 317 -19.94 -36.55 10.60
N LEU A 318 -19.92 -35.72 9.56
CA LEU A 318 -21.04 -35.53 8.64
C LEU A 318 -20.57 -35.91 7.22
N GLY A 319 -21.15 -36.99 6.70
CA GLY A 319 -21.01 -37.42 5.32
C GLY A 319 -21.92 -36.62 4.39
N VAL A 320 -21.43 -36.31 3.20
CA VAL A 320 -22.21 -35.68 2.12
C VAL A 320 -22.44 -36.72 1.02
N ILE A 321 -23.71 -36.98 0.75
CA ILE A 321 -24.21 -37.78 -0.37
C ILE A 321 -24.22 -36.89 -1.62
N VAL A 322 -23.54 -37.33 -2.68
CA VAL A 322 -23.62 -36.72 -4.02
C VAL A 322 -24.71 -37.43 -4.81
N GLY A 323 -25.83 -36.75 -5.04
CA GLY A 323 -26.84 -37.14 -6.02
C GLY A 323 -26.77 -36.18 -7.22
N GLY A 324 -26.46 -36.72 -8.40
CA GLY A 324 -26.47 -35.98 -9.65
C GLY A 324 -27.88 -35.73 -10.18
N ALA A 325 -28.03 -34.65 -10.93
CA ALA A 325 -29.09 -34.47 -11.91
C ALA A 325 -28.59 -33.61 -13.07
N LEU A 326 -28.46 -34.27 -14.21
CA LEU A 326 -28.46 -33.71 -15.56
C LEU A 326 -29.83 -33.05 -15.81
N LEU A 327 -29.90 -31.93 -16.53
CA LEU A 327 -31.00 -31.59 -17.46
C LEU A 327 -30.68 -30.27 -18.21
N VAL A 328 -30.53 -30.43 -19.54
CA VAL A 328 -30.76 -29.52 -20.68
C VAL A 328 -30.25 -28.09 -20.63
#